data_AF-A0A814Q0W1-F1
#
_entry.id   AF-A0A814Q0W1-F1
#
_cell.length_a   1.000
_cell.length_b   1.000
_cell.length_c   1.000
_cell.angle_alpha   90.00
_cell.angle_beta   90.00
_cell.angle_gamma   90.00
#
_symmetry.space_group_name_H-M   'P 1'
#
loop_
_entity.id
_entity.type
_entity.pdbx_description
1 polymer ?
#
loop_
_entity_poly.entity_id
_entity_poly.type
_entity_poly.pdbx_seq_one_letter_code
_entity_poly.pdbx_strand_id
1 'polypeptide(L)'
;MNKLEYIYVNEHLISPSLTCPICLDILEDPHTHILCDSAFCRSCLLKLPEPVCPICRWNWNDTLFIEYNRYLPKSSRLIRNMLDELQVQCVQCHTIRRRGQFEHDCQPIINPLPDNTNLWKNIQLVLSAFVIFLFILFIYSYRNFIFEPAVDRRKDLISGIGINIDKYLFEKIYYLIVTIIEYSIPVFIFNLFLWFSILFYGDRFTTKTTKQVLKKILEISIIINLITYSISY
;
A
#
# COMPACT_ATOMS: atom_id res chain seq x y z
N MET A 1 -16.81 -27.05 -15.56
CA MET A 1 -16.39 -26.12 -14.50
C MET A 1 -15.55 -26.89 -13.52
N ASN A 2 -14.33 -26.44 -13.21
CA ASN A 2 -13.50 -27.10 -12.20
C ASN A 2 -14.19 -26.95 -10.84
N LYS A 3 -14.40 -28.07 -10.13
CA LYS A 3 -14.93 -28.05 -8.76
C LYS A 3 -13.89 -27.30 -7.91
N LEU A 4 -14.27 -26.14 -7.37
CA LEU A 4 -13.39 -25.37 -6.49
C LEU A 4 -13.17 -26.16 -5.20
N GLU A 5 -11.91 -26.39 -4.85
CA GLU A 5 -11.50 -27.11 -3.65
C GLU A 5 -11.27 -26.13 -2.49
N TYR A 6 -11.72 -26.51 -1.31
CA TYR A 6 -11.63 -25.68 -0.10
C TYR A 6 -11.34 -26.50 1.16
N ILE A 7 -10.79 -25.83 2.16
CA ILE A 7 -10.47 -26.39 3.48
C ILE A 7 -11.26 -25.63 4.55
N TYR A 8 -11.74 -26.31 5.58
CA TYR A 8 -12.42 -25.67 6.71
C TYR A 8 -11.42 -24.98 7.62
N VAL A 9 -11.63 -23.70 7.91
CA VAL A 9 -10.67 -22.88 8.69
C VAL A 9 -10.61 -23.33 10.14
N ASN A 10 -11.75 -23.72 10.72
CA ASN A 10 -11.90 -24.03 12.14
C ASN A 10 -12.57 -25.39 12.33
N GLU A 11 -12.02 -26.44 11.69
CA GLU A 11 -12.62 -27.78 11.68
C GLU A 11 -12.93 -28.31 13.10
N HIS A 12 -12.01 -28.11 14.05
CA HIS A 12 -12.16 -28.57 15.43
C HIS A 12 -13.30 -27.90 16.21
N LEU A 13 -13.82 -26.76 15.76
CA LEU A 13 -14.93 -26.05 16.40
C LEU A 13 -16.29 -26.43 15.79
N ILE A 14 -16.30 -27.24 14.74
CA ILE A 14 -17.53 -27.64 14.07
C ILE A 14 -18.27 -28.63 14.97
N SER A 15 -19.56 -28.36 15.20
CA SER A 15 -20.39 -29.25 16.02
C SER A 15 -20.45 -30.65 15.40
N PRO A 16 -20.27 -31.73 16.18
CA PRO A 16 -20.39 -33.10 15.70
C PRO A 16 -21.79 -33.41 15.14
N SER A 17 -22.81 -32.62 15.49
CA SER A 17 -24.16 -32.71 14.92
C SER A 17 -24.23 -32.31 13.43
N LEU A 18 -23.19 -31.66 12.90
CA LEU A 18 -23.06 -31.29 11.49
C LEU A 18 -22.22 -32.29 10.68
N THR A 19 -21.79 -33.38 11.33
CA THR A 19 -20.99 -34.44 10.74
C THR A 19 -21.88 -35.62 10.37
N CYS A 20 -21.66 -36.21 9.21
CA CYS A 20 -22.38 -37.39 8.77
C CYS A 20 -21.89 -38.64 9.52
N PRO A 21 -22.79 -39.43 10.14
CA PRO A 21 -22.39 -40.64 10.85
C PRO A 21 -21.84 -41.77 9.95
N ILE A 22 -22.00 -41.67 8.62
CA ILE A 22 -21.56 -42.70 7.66
C ILE A 22 -20.14 -42.40 7.16
N CYS A 23 -19.89 -41.20 6.63
CA CYS A 23 -18.58 -40.83 6.10
C CYS A 23 -17.68 -40.13 7.12
N LEU A 24 -18.20 -39.79 8.31
CA LEU A 24 -17.50 -39.07 9.38
C LEU A 24 -16.96 -37.69 8.94
N ASP A 25 -17.52 -37.15 7.86
CA ASP A 25 -17.18 -35.84 7.30
C ASP A 25 -18.39 -34.89 7.42
N ILE A 26 -18.16 -33.60 7.23
CA ILE A 26 -19.19 -32.55 7.31
C ILE A 26 -20.27 -32.81 6.26
N LEU A 27 -21.52 -32.65 6.66
CA LEU A 27 -22.67 -32.99 5.81
C LEU A 27 -22.65 -32.26 4.45
N GLU A 28 -22.74 -33.01 3.35
CA GLU A 28 -22.92 -32.54 1.98
C GLU A 28 -24.27 -33.01 1.44
N ASP A 29 -25.10 -32.06 0.99
CA ASP A 29 -26.53 -32.29 0.67
C ASP A 29 -27.26 -33.09 1.76
N PRO A 30 -27.42 -32.52 2.97
CA PRO A 30 -27.95 -33.21 4.14
C PRO A 30 -29.43 -33.61 3.99
N HIS A 31 -29.70 -34.88 4.25
CA HIS A 31 -31.04 -35.49 4.37
C HIS A 31 -31.26 -36.04 5.78
N THR A 32 -32.45 -35.86 6.33
CA THR A 32 -32.77 -36.27 7.71
C THR A 32 -33.74 -37.44 7.74
N HIS A 33 -33.47 -38.41 8.60
CA HIS A 33 -34.42 -39.48 8.86
C HIS A 33 -35.54 -38.99 9.77
N ILE A 34 -36.81 -39.24 9.40
CA ILE A 34 -37.98 -38.62 10.04
C ILE A 34 -38.20 -39.11 11.48
N LEU A 35 -37.84 -40.36 11.80
CA LEU A 35 -38.13 -40.91 13.12
C LEU A 35 -37.04 -40.63 14.17
N CYS A 36 -35.79 -40.46 13.73
CA CYS A 36 -34.66 -40.28 14.65
C CYS A 36 -33.92 -38.95 14.47
N ASP A 37 -34.41 -38.08 13.57
CA ASP A 37 -33.85 -36.77 13.22
C ASP A 37 -32.36 -36.75 12.88
N SER A 38 -31.77 -37.93 12.61
CA SER A 38 -30.36 -38.05 12.25
C SER A 38 -30.15 -37.60 10.81
N ALA A 39 -29.12 -36.78 10.59
CA ALA A 39 -28.78 -36.23 9.28
C ALA A 39 -27.63 -37.00 8.62
N PHE A 40 -27.73 -37.20 7.31
CA PHE A 40 -26.76 -37.93 6.50
C PHE A 40 -26.54 -37.22 5.16
N CYS A 41 -25.38 -37.41 4.54
CA CYS A 41 -25.16 -36.96 3.17
C CYS A 41 -26.00 -37.78 2.19
N ARG A 42 -26.57 -37.14 1.16
CA ARG A 42 -27.31 -37.85 0.10
C ARG A 42 -26.51 -39.00 -0.51
N SER A 43 -25.25 -38.70 -0.84
CA SER A 43 -24.33 -39.66 -1.44
C SER A 43 -24.05 -40.87 -0.54
N CYS A 44 -24.08 -40.67 0.78
CA CYS A 44 -23.89 -41.75 1.76
C CYS A 44 -25.13 -42.63 1.85
N LEU A 45 -26.33 -42.05 1.87
CA LEU A 45 -27.58 -42.82 1.90
C LEU A 45 -27.78 -43.67 0.65
N LEU A 46 -27.43 -43.14 -0.53
CA LEU A 46 -27.54 -43.86 -1.80
C LEU A 46 -26.55 -45.03 -1.95
N LYS A 47 -25.47 -45.05 -1.15
CA LYS A 47 -24.49 -46.13 -1.12
C LYS A 47 -24.86 -47.26 -0.17
N LEU A 48 -25.88 -47.07 0.67
CA LEU A 48 -26.32 -48.12 1.59
C LEU A 48 -26.94 -49.26 0.79
N PRO A 49 -26.60 -50.53 1.11
CA PRO A 49 -27.13 -51.69 0.40
C PRO A 49 -28.63 -51.87 0.66
N GLU A 50 -29.09 -51.44 1.83
CA GLU A 50 -30.49 -51.52 2.25
C GLU A 50 -30.98 -50.13 2.68
N PRO A 51 -32.26 -49.80 2.44
CA PRO A 51 -32.86 -48.54 2.86
C PRO A 51 -33.19 -48.56 4.36
N VAL A 52 -32.18 -48.79 5.20
CA VAL A 52 -32.31 -48.86 6.66
C VAL A 52 -31.42 -47.77 7.28
N CYS A 53 -31.96 -47.04 8.25
CA CYS A 53 -31.21 -46.01 8.97
C CYS A 53 -30.07 -46.66 9.79
N PRO A 54 -28.79 -46.26 9.61
CA PRO A 54 -27.67 -46.83 10.36
C PRO A 54 -27.72 -46.58 11.88
N ILE A 55 -28.49 -45.57 12.32
CA ILE A 55 -28.56 -45.16 13.72
C ILE A 55 -29.71 -45.87 14.45
N CYS A 56 -30.94 -45.77 13.95
CA CYS A 56 -32.11 -46.33 14.62
C CYS A 56 -32.59 -47.66 14.04
N ARG A 57 -32.00 -48.13 12.93
CA ARG A 57 -32.36 -49.37 12.22
C ARG A 57 -33.79 -49.45 11.69
N TRP A 58 -34.52 -48.34 11.67
CA TRP A 58 -35.81 -48.26 10.99
C TRP A 58 -35.62 -48.12 9.47
N ASN A 59 -36.56 -48.72 8.74
CA ASN A 59 -36.60 -48.64 7.29
C ASN A 59 -37.12 -47.27 6.85
N TRP A 60 -36.46 -46.69 5.85
CA TRP A 60 -36.87 -45.40 5.28
C TRP A 60 -38.22 -45.50 4.56
N ASN A 61 -38.57 -46.66 4.02
CA ASN A 61 -39.83 -46.89 3.30
C ASN A 61 -41.05 -47.08 4.22
N ASP A 62 -40.85 -47.44 5.50
CA ASP A 62 -41.96 -47.71 6.42
C ASP A 62 -42.65 -46.42 6.89
N THR A 63 -41.98 -45.28 6.71
CA THR A 63 -42.47 -43.97 7.20
C THR A 63 -43.20 -43.17 6.14
N LEU A 64 -42.87 -43.36 4.86
CA LEU A 64 -43.47 -42.69 3.71
C LEU A 64 -43.43 -43.64 2.51
N PHE A 65 -44.52 -43.72 1.73
CA PHE A 65 -44.59 -44.35 0.39
C PHE A 65 -43.77 -43.56 -0.63
N ILE A 66 -42.53 -43.25 -0.30
CA ILE A 66 -41.60 -42.53 -1.13
C ILE A 66 -40.65 -43.57 -1.71
N GLU A 67 -40.49 -43.54 -3.03
CA GLU A 67 -39.36 -44.20 -3.66
C GLU A 67 -38.07 -43.66 -3.04
N TYR A 68 -37.40 -44.46 -2.21
CA TYR A 68 -36.17 -44.14 -1.49
C TYR A 68 -35.12 -43.40 -2.35
N ASN A 69 -35.07 -43.73 -3.64
CA ASN A 69 -34.12 -43.12 -4.57
C ASN A 69 -34.54 -41.76 -5.15
N ARG A 70 -35.83 -41.37 -5.09
CA ARG A 70 -36.32 -40.10 -5.67
C ARG A 70 -36.57 -39.00 -4.67
N TYR A 71 -37.12 -39.28 -3.49
CA TYR A 71 -37.60 -38.21 -2.58
C TYR A 71 -37.11 -38.34 -1.14
N LEU A 72 -35.80 -38.53 -0.93
CA LEU A 72 -35.22 -38.38 0.41
C LEU A 72 -35.57 -37.00 0.98
N PRO A 73 -36.20 -36.92 2.17
CA PRO A 73 -36.55 -35.64 2.79
C PRO A 73 -35.26 -34.86 3.07
N LYS A 74 -35.21 -33.62 2.58
CA LYS A 74 -34.09 -32.73 2.89
C LYS A 74 -34.11 -32.43 4.39
N SER A 75 -32.92 -32.20 4.95
CA SER A 75 -32.76 -31.74 6.34
C SER A 75 -33.56 -30.48 6.67
N SER A 76 -33.65 -30.12 7.95
CA SER A 76 -34.26 -28.86 8.34
C SER A 76 -33.50 -27.66 7.73
N ARG A 77 -34.20 -26.55 7.48
CA ARG A 77 -33.57 -25.30 7.02
C ARG A 77 -32.49 -24.82 7.99
N LEU A 78 -32.69 -25.05 9.28
CA LEU A 78 -31.72 -24.70 10.32
C LEU A 78 -30.39 -25.42 10.11
N ILE A 79 -30.40 -26.74 9.85
CA ILE A 79 -29.16 -27.51 9.59
C ILE A 79 -28.43 -26.97 8.37
N ARG A 80 -29.15 -26.69 7.27
CA ARG A 80 -28.53 -26.11 6.07
C ARG A 80 -27.93 -24.74 6.34
N ASN A 81 -28.63 -23.86 7.04
CA ASN A 81 -28.11 -22.54 7.41
C ASN A 81 -26.84 -22.66 8.28
N MET A 82 -26.83 -23.57 9.25
CA MET A 82 -25.64 -23.81 10.08
C MET A 82 -24.44 -24.31 9.25
N LEU A 83 -24.68 -25.17 8.26
CA LEU A 83 -23.63 -25.61 7.32
C LEU A 83 -23.16 -24.48 6.43
N ASP A 84 -24.07 -23.63 5.94
CA ASP A 84 -23.75 -22.49 5.08
C ASP A 84 -22.91 -21.43 5.79
N GLU A 85 -23.06 -21.29 7.12
CA GLU A 85 -22.29 -20.36 7.96
C GLU A 85 -20.85 -20.80 8.23
N LEU A 86 -20.50 -22.07 7.96
CA LEU A 86 -19.15 -22.58 8.17
C LEU A 86 -18.13 -21.80 7.33
N GLN A 87 -16.99 -21.47 7.94
CA GLN A 87 -15.91 -20.76 7.27
C GLN A 87 -14.99 -21.73 6.53
N VAL A 88 -14.80 -21.46 5.25
CA VAL A 88 -13.97 -22.24 4.33
C VAL A 88 -12.96 -21.34 3.64
N GLN A 89 -11.82 -21.90 3.28
CA GLN A 89 -10.71 -21.22 2.60
C GLN A 89 -10.49 -21.82 1.21
N CYS A 90 -10.49 -21.01 0.14
CA CYS A 90 -10.13 -21.49 -1.21
C CYS A 90 -8.68 -21.97 -1.18
N VAL A 91 -8.41 -23.18 -1.69
CA VAL A 91 -7.05 -23.72 -1.78
C VAL A 91 -6.17 -22.89 -2.74
N GLN A 92 -6.78 -22.22 -3.73
CA GLN A 92 -6.06 -21.50 -4.79
C GLN A 92 -5.75 -20.04 -4.46
N CYS A 93 -6.71 -19.33 -3.85
CA CYS A 93 -6.59 -17.88 -3.58
C CYS A 93 -6.52 -17.56 -2.08
N HIS A 94 -6.59 -18.57 -1.20
CA HIS A 94 -6.54 -18.46 0.25
C HIS A 94 -7.59 -17.51 0.89
N THR A 95 -8.59 -17.05 0.12
CA THR A 95 -9.66 -16.20 0.66
C THR A 95 -10.59 -17.04 1.54
N ILE A 96 -10.97 -16.46 2.68
CA ILE A 96 -11.88 -17.09 3.64
C ILE A 96 -13.29 -16.56 3.38
N ARG A 97 -14.26 -17.47 3.22
CA ARG A 97 -15.67 -17.16 2.99
C ARG A 97 -16.58 -18.14 3.73
N ARG A 98 -17.88 -17.84 3.74
CA ARG A 98 -18.92 -18.77 4.18
C ARG A 98 -19.13 -19.85 3.13
N ARG A 99 -19.33 -21.10 3.55
CA ARG A 99 -19.56 -22.25 2.66
C ARG A 99 -20.72 -22.00 1.69
N GLY A 100 -21.84 -21.46 2.17
CA GLY A 100 -23.01 -21.16 1.34
C GLY A 100 -22.80 -20.05 0.30
N GLN A 101 -21.69 -19.29 0.41
CA GLN A 101 -21.31 -18.21 -0.49
C GLN A 101 -19.93 -18.47 -1.13
N PHE A 102 -19.53 -19.75 -1.21
CA PHE A 102 -18.18 -20.09 -1.65
C PHE A 102 -17.97 -19.92 -3.16
N GLU A 103 -19.02 -19.84 -3.97
CA GLU A 103 -18.89 -19.54 -5.39
C GLU A 103 -18.25 -18.16 -5.59
N HIS A 104 -17.03 -18.15 -6.14
CA HIS A 104 -16.30 -16.94 -6.49
C HIS A 104 -15.28 -17.21 -7.60
N ASP A 105 -14.87 -16.14 -8.26
CA ASP A 105 -13.79 -16.17 -9.24
C ASP A 105 -12.44 -16.31 -8.50
N CYS A 106 -11.97 -17.55 -8.23
CA CYS A 106 -10.59 -17.75 -7.72
C CYS A 106 -9.63 -17.32 -8.85
N GLN A 107 -9.00 -16.15 -8.70
CA GLN A 107 -7.77 -15.83 -9.42
C GLN A 107 -6.61 -16.45 -8.64
N PRO A 108 -5.72 -17.24 -9.27
CA PRO A 108 -4.57 -17.78 -8.57
C PRO A 108 -3.75 -16.62 -8.00
N ILE A 109 -3.31 -16.75 -6.74
CA ILE A 109 -2.30 -15.85 -6.21
C ILE A 109 -1.04 -16.12 -7.02
N ILE A 110 -0.85 -15.36 -8.09
CA ILE A 110 0.48 -15.15 -8.63
C ILE A 110 1.21 -14.44 -7.50
N ASN A 111 2.06 -15.18 -6.78
CA ASN A 111 2.96 -14.57 -5.80
C ASN A 111 3.53 -13.33 -6.47
N PRO A 112 3.24 -12.11 -5.95
CA PRO A 112 3.73 -10.92 -6.60
C PRO A 112 5.24 -11.09 -6.70
N LEU A 113 5.78 -10.99 -7.91
CA LEU A 113 7.22 -10.91 -8.09
C LEU A 113 7.74 -9.90 -7.06
N PRO A 114 8.87 -10.18 -6.39
CA PRO A 114 9.39 -9.34 -5.31
C PRO A 114 9.31 -7.89 -5.75
N ASP A 115 8.44 -7.14 -5.07
CA ASP A 115 8.02 -5.83 -5.54
C ASP A 115 9.22 -4.89 -5.45
N ASN A 116 9.85 -4.66 -6.60
CA ASN A 116 11.07 -3.87 -6.73
C ASN A 116 10.81 -2.37 -6.45
N THR A 117 9.58 -1.99 -6.09
CA THR A 117 9.18 -0.64 -5.71
C THR A 117 9.96 -0.09 -4.52
N ASN A 118 10.38 -0.95 -3.57
CA ASN A 118 11.22 -0.52 -2.46
C ASN A 118 12.65 -0.18 -2.91
N LEU A 119 13.19 -0.88 -3.92
CA LEU A 119 14.50 -0.57 -4.49
C LEU A 119 14.49 0.80 -5.18
N TRP A 120 13.46 1.08 -5.98
CA TRP A 120 13.33 2.37 -6.67
C TRP A 120 13.13 3.54 -5.70
N LYS A 121 12.37 3.35 -4.61
CA LYS A 121 12.24 4.36 -3.54
C LYS A 121 13.57 4.64 -2.84
N ASN A 122 14.35 3.60 -2.55
CA ASN A 122 15.67 3.74 -1.92
C ASN A 122 16.67 4.42 -2.86
N ILE A 123 16.69 4.05 -4.14
CA ILE A 123 17.52 4.69 -5.17
C ILE A 123 17.16 6.17 -5.30
N GLN A 124 15.86 6.50 -5.32
CA GLN A 124 15.40 7.89 -5.41
C GLN A 124 15.81 8.74 -4.20
N LEU A 125 15.77 8.17 -2.99
CA LEU A 125 16.22 8.84 -1.76
C LEU A 125 17.74 9.09 -1.78
N VAL A 126 18.53 8.13 -2.25
CA VAL A 126 19.98 8.26 -2.37
C VAL A 126 20.35 9.33 -3.41
N LEU A 127 19.67 9.34 -4.56
CA LEU A 127 19.87 10.35 -5.60
C LEU A 127 19.54 11.77 -5.10
N SER A 128 18.43 11.94 -4.36
CA SER A 128 18.06 13.27 -3.84
C SER A 128 19.05 13.76 -2.78
N ALA A 129 19.51 12.88 -1.89
CA ALA A 129 20.56 13.21 -0.92
C ALA A 129 21.88 13.60 -1.60
N PHE A 130 22.25 12.91 -2.70
CA PHE A 130 23.46 13.22 -3.45
C PHE A 130 23.39 14.59 -4.14
N VAL A 131 22.24 14.95 -4.74
CA VAL A 131 22.05 16.28 -5.34
C VAL A 131 22.17 17.39 -4.30
N ILE A 132 21.58 17.21 -3.12
CA ILE A 132 21.69 18.18 -2.01
C ILE A 132 23.15 18.32 -1.57
N PHE A 133 23.87 17.20 -1.44
CA PHE A 133 25.29 17.20 -1.07
C PHE A 133 26.16 17.95 -2.09
N LEU A 134 25.94 17.70 -3.39
CA LEU A 134 26.64 18.43 -4.46
C LEU A 134 26.34 19.92 -4.44
N PHE A 135 25.09 20.31 -4.15
CA PHE A 135 24.71 21.72 -4.05
C PHE A 135 25.41 22.42 -2.88
N ILE A 136 25.51 21.76 -1.72
CA ILE A 136 26.26 22.27 -0.57
C ILE A 136 27.75 22.39 -0.89
N LEU A 137 28.35 21.39 -1.54
CA LEU A 137 29.74 21.44 -1.99
C LEU A 137 29.99 22.58 -2.99
N PHE A 138 29.04 22.81 -3.90
CA PHE A 138 29.10 23.93 -4.85
C PHE A 138 29.09 25.27 -4.12
N ILE A 139 28.16 25.47 -3.18
CA ILE A 139 28.11 26.70 -2.36
C ILE A 139 29.42 26.87 -1.57
N TYR A 140 29.94 25.80 -0.97
CA TYR A 140 31.19 25.85 -0.21
C TYR A 140 32.40 26.21 -1.08
N SER A 141 32.51 25.59 -2.26
CA SER A 141 33.60 25.84 -3.21
C SER A 141 33.50 27.25 -3.80
N TYR A 142 32.28 27.69 -4.14
CA TYR A 142 32.02 29.03 -4.65
C TYR A 142 32.35 30.09 -3.59
N ARG A 143 32.00 29.86 -2.32
CA ARG A 143 32.40 30.72 -1.21
C ARG A 143 33.92 30.80 -1.10
N ASN A 144 34.64 29.69 -1.08
CA ASN A 144 36.10 29.74 -0.93
C ASN A 144 36.81 30.34 -2.16
N PHE A 145 36.26 30.17 -3.36
CA PHE A 145 36.80 30.77 -4.58
C PHE A 145 36.59 32.30 -4.63
N ILE A 146 35.44 32.80 -4.16
CA ILE A 146 35.15 34.25 -4.15
C ILE A 146 35.77 34.95 -2.95
N PHE A 147 35.78 34.31 -1.78
CA PHE A 147 36.34 34.87 -0.55
C PHE A 147 37.82 34.60 -0.38
N GLU A 148 38.56 34.26 -1.44
CA GLU A 148 40.01 34.29 -1.38
C GLU A 148 40.41 35.70 -0.94
N PRO A 149 40.95 35.85 0.28
CA PRO A 149 40.94 37.13 0.95
C PRO A 149 41.83 38.09 0.18
N ALA A 150 41.22 39.11 -0.44
CA ALA A 150 41.89 40.32 -0.92
C ALA A 150 42.48 41.16 0.23
N VAL A 151 42.91 40.50 1.31
CA VAL A 151 43.55 41.09 2.48
C VAL A 151 44.95 41.62 2.12
N ASP A 152 45.60 41.09 1.09
CA ASP A 152 46.91 41.59 0.66
C ASP A 152 46.86 42.78 -0.32
N ARG A 153 45.71 43.10 -0.95
CA ARG A 153 45.61 44.28 -1.84
C ARG A 153 45.27 45.58 -1.12
N ARG A 154 44.95 45.53 0.17
CA ARG A 154 44.48 46.71 0.92
C ARG A 154 45.63 47.56 1.51
N LYS A 155 46.86 47.04 1.57
CA LYS A 155 48.01 47.75 2.16
C LYS A 155 48.66 48.79 1.24
N ASP A 156 48.50 48.69 -0.08
CA ASP A 156 49.17 49.60 -1.02
C ASP A 156 48.31 50.81 -1.46
N LEU A 157 47.03 50.85 -1.09
CA LEU A 157 46.12 51.92 -1.53
C LEU A 157 46.05 53.13 -0.59
N ILE A 158 46.65 53.07 0.60
CA ILE A 158 46.55 54.15 1.60
C ILE A 158 47.69 55.19 1.46
N SER A 159 48.77 54.89 0.71
CA SER A 159 49.90 55.84 0.56
C SER A 159 49.79 56.79 -0.64
N GLY A 160 48.64 56.84 -1.33
CA GLY A 160 48.45 57.67 -2.53
C GLY A 160 47.12 58.43 -2.50
N ILE A 161 46.84 59.19 -1.45
CA ILE A 161 45.64 60.03 -1.35
C ILE A 161 45.82 61.25 -2.27
N GLY A 162 45.43 61.06 -3.52
CA GLY A 162 45.28 62.07 -4.55
C GLY A 162 44.39 61.56 -5.68
N ILE A 163 43.35 60.78 -5.34
CA ILE A 163 42.54 60.04 -6.32
C ILE A 163 41.21 60.76 -6.55
N ASN A 164 40.96 61.01 -7.84
CA ASN A 164 39.70 61.44 -8.45
C ASN A 164 38.49 60.77 -7.78
N ILE A 165 37.62 61.57 -7.16
CA ILE A 165 36.41 61.11 -6.45
C ILE A 165 35.54 60.21 -7.34
N ASP A 166 35.49 60.51 -8.64
CA ASP A 166 34.73 59.75 -9.63
C ASP A 166 35.23 58.30 -9.79
N LYS A 167 36.55 58.09 -9.70
CA LYS A 167 37.12 56.74 -9.81
C LYS A 167 36.78 55.89 -8.59
N TYR A 168 36.83 56.48 -7.40
CA TYR A 168 36.47 55.80 -6.16
C TYR A 168 34.98 55.46 -6.10
N LEU A 169 34.12 56.39 -6.50
CA LEU A 169 32.67 56.18 -6.59
C LEU A 169 32.33 55.09 -7.61
N PHE A 170 32.95 55.12 -8.78
CA PHE A 170 32.76 54.10 -9.81
C PHE A 170 33.17 52.71 -9.32
N GLU A 171 34.32 52.59 -8.65
CA GLU A 171 34.80 51.32 -8.10
C GLU A 171 33.86 50.77 -7.02
N LYS A 172 33.32 51.65 -6.15
CA LYS A 172 32.33 51.26 -5.14
C LYS A 172 30.98 50.85 -5.73
N ILE A 173 30.48 51.58 -6.72
CA ILE A 173 29.23 51.24 -7.42
C ILE A 173 29.40 49.92 -8.18
N TYR A 174 30.53 49.72 -8.86
CA TYR A 174 30.82 48.48 -9.55
C TYR A 174 30.84 47.28 -8.59
N TYR A 175 31.53 47.40 -7.44
CA TYR A 175 31.52 46.37 -6.42
C TYR A 175 30.12 46.09 -5.87
N LEU A 176 29.31 47.12 -5.65
CA LEU A 176 27.93 46.96 -5.18
C LEU A 176 27.10 46.17 -6.20
N ILE A 177 27.18 46.52 -7.49
CA ILE A 177 26.46 45.85 -8.58
C ILE A 177 26.89 44.39 -8.70
N VAL A 178 28.20 44.12 -8.69
CA VAL A 178 28.73 42.75 -8.74
C VAL A 178 28.23 41.94 -7.55
N THR A 179 28.25 42.52 -6.34
CA THR A 179 27.76 41.87 -5.13
C THR A 179 26.26 41.53 -5.25
N ILE A 180 25.44 42.47 -5.73
CA ILE A 180 23.99 42.24 -5.93
C ILE A 180 23.75 41.10 -6.95
N ILE A 181 24.52 41.07 -8.05
CA ILE A 181 24.42 40.01 -9.05
C ILE A 181 24.85 38.66 -8.48
N GLU A 182 25.94 38.62 -7.72
CA GLU A 182 26.46 37.40 -7.09
C GLU A 182 25.51 36.81 -6.05
N TYR A 183 24.78 37.64 -5.28
CA TYR A 183 23.79 37.13 -4.33
C TYR A 183 22.46 36.75 -4.99
N SER A 184 22.07 37.42 -6.08
CA SER A 184 20.79 37.14 -6.75
C SER A 184 20.82 35.85 -7.58
N ILE A 185 21.96 35.47 -8.16
CA ILE A 185 22.10 34.26 -8.99
C ILE A 185 21.83 32.96 -8.21
N PRO A 186 22.43 32.70 -7.03
CA PRO A 186 22.15 31.49 -6.25
C PRO A 186 20.69 31.38 -5.81
N VAL A 187 20.11 32.51 -5.40
CA VAL A 187 18.68 32.59 -5.01
C VAL A 187 17.79 32.28 -6.21
N PHE A 188 18.11 32.81 -7.39
CA PHE A 188 17.39 32.50 -8.62
C PHE A 188 17.49 31.03 -9.00
N ILE A 189 18.70 30.45 -8.97
CA ILE A 189 18.93 29.02 -9.28
C ILE A 189 18.16 28.13 -8.29
N PHE A 190 18.18 28.44 -7.00
CA PHE A 190 17.44 27.69 -5.98
C PHE A 190 15.93 27.71 -6.24
N ASN A 191 15.36 28.88 -6.56
CA ASN A 191 13.95 29.01 -6.92
C ASN A 191 13.59 28.23 -8.19
N LEU A 192 14.47 28.25 -9.19
CA LEU A 192 14.30 27.48 -10.43
C LEU A 192 14.25 25.96 -10.14
N PHE A 193 15.16 25.45 -9.31
CA PHE A 193 15.18 24.04 -8.91
C PHE A 193 13.94 23.62 -8.12
N LEU A 194 13.46 24.48 -7.21
CA LEU A 194 12.20 24.25 -6.50
C LEU A 194 11.02 24.16 -7.47
N TRP A 195 10.97 25.05 -8.45
CA TRP A 195 9.92 25.07 -9.47
C TRP A 195 9.93 23.80 -10.33
N PHE A 196 11.09 23.36 -10.81
CA PHE A 196 11.24 22.10 -11.53
C PHE A 196 10.85 20.89 -10.68
N SER A 197 11.20 20.88 -9.40
CA SER A 197 10.81 19.80 -8.48
C SER A 197 9.28 19.70 -8.33
N ILE A 198 8.59 20.83 -8.30
CA ILE A 198 7.12 20.85 -8.25
C ILE A 198 6.51 20.36 -9.56
N LEU A 199 7.04 20.79 -10.71
CA LEU A 199 6.53 20.35 -12.01
C LEU A 199 6.69 18.84 -12.24
N PHE A 200 7.87 18.29 -11.96
CA PHE A 200 8.14 16.89 -12.24
C PHE A 200 7.49 15.93 -11.25
N TYR A 201 7.35 16.34 -9.98
CA TYR A 201 6.87 15.45 -8.92
C TYR A 201 5.46 15.78 -8.43
N GLY A 202 4.87 16.93 -8.79
CA GLY A 202 3.58 17.41 -8.29
C GLY A 202 2.42 16.45 -8.52
N ASP A 203 2.36 15.79 -9.69
CA ASP A 203 1.27 14.86 -10.02
C ASP A 203 1.34 13.52 -9.27
N ARG A 204 2.52 13.12 -8.79
CA ARG A 204 2.68 11.85 -8.04
C ARG A 204 2.34 11.98 -6.56
N PHE A 205 2.23 13.18 -6.01
CA PHE A 205 1.88 13.43 -4.61
C PHE A 205 0.35 13.62 -4.46
N THR A 206 -0.41 12.54 -4.63
CA THR A 206 -1.88 12.54 -4.53
C THR A 206 -2.40 12.55 -3.10
N THR A 207 -1.57 12.25 -2.09
CA THR A 207 -2.02 12.24 -0.70
C THR A 207 -2.24 13.66 -0.17
N LYS A 208 -3.38 13.88 0.49
CA LYS A 208 -3.80 15.19 1.02
C LYS A 208 -2.77 15.80 1.99
N THR A 209 -2.03 14.95 2.70
CA THR A 209 -0.98 15.32 3.67
C THR A 209 0.28 15.85 3.00
N THR A 210 0.77 15.23 1.91
CA THR A 210 1.98 15.67 1.21
C THR A 210 1.80 17.03 0.54
N LYS A 211 0.60 17.33 0.05
CA LYS A 211 0.26 18.66 -0.49
C LYS A 211 0.37 19.77 0.55
N GLN A 212 -0.05 19.52 1.79
CA GLN A 212 0.04 20.50 2.87
C GLN A 212 1.50 20.76 3.28
N VAL A 213 2.32 19.72 3.36
CA VAL A 213 3.74 19.86 3.69
C VAL A 213 4.48 20.64 2.60
N LEU A 214 4.26 20.31 1.33
CA LEU A 214 4.89 21.01 0.20
C LEU A 214 4.50 22.50 0.16
N LYS A 215 3.23 22.81 0.41
CA LYS A 215 2.75 24.20 0.51
C LYS A 215 3.48 24.98 1.61
N LYS A 216 3.63 24.40 2.80
CA LYS A 216 4.36 25.04 3.91
C LYS A 216 5.84 25.24 3.61
N ILE A 217 6.49 24.28 2.96
CA ILE A 217 7.89 24.42 2.54
C ILE A 217 8.03 25.59 1.55
N LEU A 218 7.08 25.73 0.62
CA LEU A 218 7.08 26.81 -0.36
C LEU A 218 6.89 28.18 0.29
N GLU A 219 5.94 28.28 1.24
CA GLU A 219 5.71 29.50 2.03
C GLU A 219 6.98 29.90 2.82
N ILE A 220 7.63 28.95 3.48
CA ILE A 220 8.89 29.19 4.21
C ILE A 220 9.99 29.64 3.26
N SER A 221 10.13 29.01 2.09
CA SER A 221 11.12 29.39 1.09
C SER A 221 10.92 30.83 0.58
N ILE A 222 9.67 31.25 0.36
CA ILE A 222 9.36 32.63 -0.04
C ILE A 222 9.75 33.61 1.06
N ILE A 223 9.46 33.29 2.32
CA ILE A 223 9.82 34.14 3.47
C ILE A 223 11.34 34.26 3.59
N ILE A 224 12.09 33.16 3.47
CA ILE A 224 13.56 33.20 3.51
C ILE A 224 14.12 34.07 2.38
N ASN A 225 13.57 33.96 1.16
CA ASN A 225 14.00 34.82 0.05
C ASN A 225 13.71 36.30 0.31
N LEU A 226 12.54 36.63 0.86
CA LEU A 226 12.19 38.01 1.22
C LEU A 226 13.11 38.59 2.30
N ILE A 227 13.40 37.81 3.34
CA ILE A 227 14.33 38.22 4.42
C ILE A 227 15.74 38.43 3.84
N THR A 228 16.21 37.49 3.02
CA THR A 228 17.54 37.59 2.39
C THR A 228 17.63 38.84 1.50
N TYR A 229 16.58 39.13 0.74
CA TYR A 229 16.52 40.34 -0.09
C TYR A 229 16.52 41.62 0.75
N SER A 230 15.83 41.62 1.90
CA SER A 230 15.78 42.77 2.82
C SER A 230 17.08 43.03 3.58
N ILE A 231 17.91 42.01 3.79
CA ILE A 231 19.23 42.16 4.44
C ILE A 231 20.30 42.63 3.42
N SER A 232 20.09 42.32 2.14
CA SER A 232 21.03 42.68 1.07
C SER A 232 20.88 44.13 0.56
N TYR A 233 19.82 44.84 0.97
CA TYR A 233 19.54 46.24 0.65
C TYR A 233 19.71 47.12 1.89
#